data_AF-A0ABD3RC50-F1
#
_entry.id   AF-A0ABD3RC50-F1
#
_cell.length_a   1.000
_cell.length_b   1.000
_cell.length_c   1.000
_cell.angle_alpha   90.00
_cell.angle_beta   90.00
_cell.angle_gamma   90.00
#
_symmetry.space_group_name_H-M   'P 1'
#
loop_
_entity.id
_entity.type
_entity.pdbx_description
1 polymer ?
#
loop_
_entity_poly.entity_id
_entity_poly.type
_entity_poly.pdbx_seq_one_letter_code
_entity_poly.pdbx_strand_id
1 'polypeptide(L)'
;MIQVTLTKKVNQMDWWITSRILPLIQSHPGNKFVVGLDTEWRPNLKPSEDHAIAILQLSVCNECLIYQILHELFSMILILCFVVSGSKKMSKSLKRTMV
;
A
#
# COMPACT_ATOMS: atom_id res chain seq x y z
N MET A 1 12.27 -4.27 -18.05
CA MET A 1 11.97 -2.85 -17.78
C MET A 1 10.81 -2.82 -16.78
N ILE A 2 10.92 -2.06 -15.68
CA ILE A 2 9.85 -1.93 -14.67
C ILE A 2 8.97 -0.75 -15.07
N GLN A 3 7.65 -0.95 -15.09
CA GLN A 3 6.68 0.12 -15.32
C GLN A 3 6.24 0.71 -13.98
N VAL A 4 6.30 2.03 -13.86
CA VAL A 4 6.00 2.73 -12.60
C VAL A 4 4.83 3.69 -12.80
N THR A 5 3.80 3.53 -11.97
CA THR A 5 2.68 4.48 -11.87
C THR A 5 2.87 5.31 -10.61
N LEU A 6 3.09 6.62 -10.76
CA LEU A 6 3.10 7.57 -9.64
C LEU A 6 1.78 8.32 -9.60
N THR A 7 1.08 8.30 -8.48
CA THR A 7 -0.17 9.07 -8.34
C THR A 7 -0.45 9.50 -6.91
N LYS A 8 -1.24 10.58 -6.80
CA LYS A 8 -1.86 11.04 -5.55
C LYS A 8 -3.39 10.92 -5.60
N LYS A 9 -3.93 10.46 -6.73
CA LYS A 9 -5.38 10.40 -6.97
C LYS A 9 -5.90 9.01 -6.59
N VAL A 10 -6.91 8.98 -5.71
CA VAL A 10 -7.51 7.73 -5.22
C VAL A 10 -8.03 6.87 -6.37
N ASN A 11 -8.76 7.45 -7.32
CA ASN A 11 -9.32 6.72 -8.45
C ASN A 11 -8.26 6.04 -9.34
N GLN A 12 -7.06 6.63 -9.46
CA GLN A 12 -5.96 6.00 -10.21
C GLN A 12 -5.33 4.86 -9.42
N MET A 13 -5.24 4.99 -8.10
CA MET A 13 -4.80 3.90 -7.21
C MET A 13 -5.79 2.74 -7.26
N ASP A 14 -7.08 3.01 -7.08
CA ASP A 14 -8.15 2.00 -7.14
C ASP A 14 -8.17 1.26 -8.49
N TRP A 15 -8.06 2.01 -9.59
CA TRP A 15 -7.98 1.42 -10.92
C TRP A 15 -6.75 0.54 -11.09
N TRP A 16 -5.58 1.00 -10.62
CA TRP A 16 -4.34 0.24 -10.71
C TRP A 16 -4.45 -1.09 -9.95
N ILE A 17 -4.94 -1.05 -8.72
CA ILE A 17 -5.13 -2.26 -7.89
C ILE A 17 -6.14 -3.21 -8.53
N THR A 18 -7.29 -2.69 -8.97
CA THR A 18 -8.34 -3.47 -9.62
C THR A 18 -7.87 -4.10 -10.92
N SER A 19 -7.00 -3.42 -11.67
CA SER A 19 -6.52 -3.89 -12.97
C SER A 19 -5.31 -4.80 -12.87
N ARG A 20 -4.49 -4.68 -11.82
CA ARG A 20 -3.20 -5.40 -11.70
C ARG A 20 -3.18 -6.49 -10.65
N ILE A 21 -3.83 -6.28 -9.50
CA ILE A 21 -3.78 -7.23 -8.37
C ILE A 21 -5.00 -8.15 -8.39
N LEU A 22 -6.22 -7.61 -8.52
CA LEU A 22 -7.44 -8.44 -8.45
C LEU A 22 -7.49 -9.59 -9.47
N PRO A 23 -7.08 -9.42 -10.75
CA PRO A 23 -7.09 -10.50 -11.71
C PRO A 23 -6.14 -11.64 -11.32
N LEU A 24 -5.03 -11.33 -10.64
CA LEU A 24 -4.08 -12.35 -10.16
C LEU A 24 -4.67 -13.18 -9.03
N ILE A 25 -5.45 -12.55 -8.14
CA ILE A 25 -6.20 -13.24 -7.07
C ILE A 25 -7.26 -14.18 -7.68
N GLN A 26 -8.01 -13.69 -8.67
CA GLN A 26 -9.17 -14.39 -9.22
C GLN A 26 -8.78 -15.52 -10.18
N SER A 27 -7.74 -15.34 -10.99
CA SER A 27 -7.35 -16.31 -12.02
C SER A 27 -6.63 -17.54 -11.48
N HIS A 28 -6.01 -17.45 -10.31
CA HIS A 28 -5.19 -18.53 -9.76
C HIS A 28 -5.53 -18.84 -8.29
N PRO A 29 -6.74 -19.35 -8.02
CA PRO A 29 -7.12 -19.79 -6.68
C PRO A 29 -6.21 -20.95 -6.24
N GLY A 30 -5.15 -20.64 -5.49
CA GLY A 30 -4.16 -21.60 -4.99
C GLY A 30 -2.72 -21.27 -5.36
N ASN A 31 -2.46 -20.37 -6.31
CA ASN A 31 -1.11 -19.97 -6.67
C ASN A 31 -0.71 -18.75 -5.83
N LYS A 32 0.38 -18.88 -5.06
CA LYS A 32 0.89 -17.81 -4.20
C LYS A 32 1.64 -16.80 -5.08
N PHE A 33 0.95 -15.80 -5.59
CA PHE A 33 1.63 -14.64 -6.19
C PHE A 33 2.06 -13.70 -5.06
N VAL A 34 3.23 -13.08 -5.23
CA VAL A 34 3.82 -12.17 -4.24
C VAL A 34 3.57 -10.74 -4.68
N VAL A 35 3.03 -9.93 -3.78
CA VAL A 35 2.95 -8.48 -3.94
C VAL A 35 3.96 -7.88 -2.97
N GLY A 36 4.94 -7.16 -3.50
CA GLY A 36 5.84 -6.37 -2.67
C GLY A 36 5.08 -5.15 -2.13
N LEU A 37 5.25 -4.90 -0.83
CA LEU A 37 4.63 -3.80 -0.12
C LEU A 37 5.72 -3.04 0.62
N ASP A 38 5.77 -1.72 0.42
CA ASP A 38 6.62 -0.82 1.19
C ASP A 38 5.90 0.49 1.52
N THR A 39 6.35 1.18 2.56
CA THR A 39 5.74 2.44 3.01
C THR A 39 6.79 3.40 3.55
N GLU A 40 6.68 4.67 3.18
CA GLU A 40 7.52 5.74 3.72
C GLU A 40 6.68 6.69 4.59
N TRP A 41 7.16 6.98 5.79
CA TRP A 41 6.52 7.88 6.74
C TRP A 41 6.95 9.34 6.51
N ARG A 42 6.09 10.28 6.91
CA ARG A 42 6.54 11.67 7.05
C ARG A 42 7.62 11.75 8.14
N PRO A 43 8.64 12.60 7.98
CA PRO A 43 9.71 12.69 8.97
C PRO A 43 9.17 13.19 10.31
N ASN A 44 9.53 12.52 11.39
CA ASN A 44 9.36 13.05 12.75
C ASN A 44 10.59 13.91 13.07
N LEU A 45 10.37 15.21 13.23
CA LEU A 45 11.38 16.20 13.60
C LEU A 45 11.54 16.31 15.13
N LYS A 46 10.57 15.80 15.90
CA LYS A 46 10.62 15.73 17.37
C LYS A 46 10.27 14.33 17.87
N PRO A 47 10.80 13.90 19.04
CA PRO A 47 10.51 12.57 19.62
C PRO A 47 9.03 12.31 19.93
N SER A 48 8.23 13.35 20.14
CA SER A 48 6.79 13.27 20.43
C SER A 48 5.91 13.21 19.18
N GLU A 49 6.50 13.32 17.99
CA GLU A 49 5.75 13.29 16.73
C GLU A 49 5.53 11.85 16.29
N ASP A 50 4.31 11.54 15.84
CA ASP A 50 3.94 10.28 15.21
C ASP A 50 3.22 10.59 13.90
N HIS A 51 3.98 10.99 12.87
CA HIS A 51 3.39 11.38 11.61
C HIS A 51 2.92 10.19 10.76
N ALA A 52 1.83 10.41 10.03
CA ALA A 52 1.24 9.43 9.13
C ALA A 52 2.18 8.99 7.99
N ILE A 53 1.85 7.83 7.41
CA ILE A 53 2.45 7.34 6.16
C ILE A 53 2.25 8.39 5.06
N ALA A 54 3.33 8.74 4.36
CA ALA A 54 3.33 9.68 3.24
C ALA A 54 3.20 8.98 1.90
N ILE A 55 3.82 7.80 1.76
CA ILE A 55 3.92 7.06 0.51
C ILE A 55 3.63 5.59 0.76
N LEU A 56 2.80 5.01 -0.11
CA LEU A 56 2.61 3.57 -0.24
C LEU A 56 3.23 3.11 -1.56
N GLN A 57 3.96 2.00 -1.52
CA GLN A 57 4.50 1.36 -2.70
C GLN A 57 3.99 -0.07 -2.80
N LEU A 58 3.42 -0.41 -3.95
CA LEU A 58 3.01 -1.77 -4.29
C LEU A 58 3.76 -2.22 -5.53
N SER A 59 4.24 -3.46 -5.55
CA SER A 59 4.92 -4.03 -6.70
C SER A 59 4.40 -5.42 -7.00
N VAL A 60 4.12 -5.70 -8.26
CA VAL A 60 3.69 -7.01 -8.73
C VAL A 60 4.25 -7.27 -10.12
N CYS A 61 4.85 -8.44 -10.33
CA CYS A 61 5.52 -8.79 -11.58
C CYS A 61 6.56 -7.72 -11.99
N ASN A 62 6.27 -6.93 -13.04
CA ASN A 62 7.11 -5.85 -13.54
C ASN A 62 6.46 -4.46 -13.41
N GLU A 63 5.38 -4.34 -12.64
CA GLU A 63 4.66 -3.09 -12.42
C GLU A 63 4.75 -2.64 -10.95
N CYS A 64 4.96 -1.35 -10.76
CA CYS A 64 4.97 -0.70 -9.45
C CYS A 64 3.96 0.45 -9.42
N LEU A 65 3.24 0.56 -8.30
CA LEU A 65 2.48 1.74 -7.92
C LEU A 65 3.22 2.47 -6.80
N ILE A 66 3.42 3.77 -6.96
CA ILE A 66 3.84 4.69 -5.91
C ILE A 66 2.65 5.63 -5.66
N TYR A 67 1.99 5.48 -4.53
CA TYR A 67 0.83 6.26 -4.15
C TYR A 67 1.19 7.24 -3.04
N GLN A 68 1.06 8.54 -3.32
CA GLN A 68 1.22 9.59 -2.31
C GLN A 68 -0.08 9.76 -1.54
N ILE A 69 -0.04 9.48 -0.24
CA ILE A 69 -1.20 9.58 0.66
C ILE A 69 -1.38 11.05 1.06
N LEU A 70 -2.44 11.68 0.55
CA LEU A 70 -2.88 13.00 0.98
C LEU A 70 -4.07 12.83 1.93
N HIS A 71 -3.91 13.31 3.16
CA HIS A 71 -4.92 13.41 4.24
C HIS A 71 -6.07 12.38 4.23
N GLU A 72 -5.99 11.41 5.14
CA GLU A 72 -7.10 10.60 5.69
C GLU A 72 -7.84 9.60 4.80
N LEU A 73 -7.33 9.22 3.63
CA LEU A 73 -7.79 7.99 2.94
C LEU A 73 -7.05 6.75 3.45
N PHE A 74 -7.13 6.55 4.77
CA PHE A 74 -6.38 5.50 5.47
C PHE A 74 -7.10 4.14 5.38
N SER A 75 -8.42 4.15 5.44
CA SER A 75 -9.26 2.97 5.67
C SER A 75 -9.27 1.94 4.53
N MET A 76 -9.17 2.34 3.26
CA MET A 76 -9.15 1.38 2.14
C MET A 76 -7.77 0.73 1.89
N ILE A 77 -6.68 1.48 2.08
CA ILE A 77 -5.30 0.98 1.91
C ILE A 77 -4.97 -0.11 2.93
N LEU A 78 -5.45 0.09 4.15
CA LEU A 78 -5.33 -0.79 5.30
C LEU A 78 -5.83 -2.22 5.06
N ILE A 79 -7.00 -2.34 4.43
CA ILE A 79 -7.65 -3.63 4.17
C ILE A 79 -6.86 -4.41 3.11
N LEU A 80 -6.45 -3.74 2.03
CA LEU A 80 -5.58 -4.32 1.00
C LEU A 80 -4.26 -4.82 1.58
N CYS A 81 -3.61 -3.98 2.37
CA CYS A 81 -2.39 -4.29 3.10
C CYS A 81 -2.54 -5.52 4.02
N PHE A 82 -3.62 -5.60 4.81
CA PHE A 82 -3.86 -6.72 5.72
C PHE A 82 -4.10 -8.03 4.96
N VAL A 83 -4.89 -7.98 3.88
CA VAL A 83 -5.20 -9.12 3.02
C VAL A 83 -3.96 -9.63 2.28
N VAL A 84 -3.08 -8.71 1.85
CA VAL A 84 -1.92 -9.05 1.02
C VAL A 84 -0.70 -9.49 1.84
N SER A 85 -0.46 -8.92 3.03
CA SER A 85 0.89 -8.95 3.59
C SER A 85 1.09 -9.83 4.83
N GLY A 86 0.07 -10.16 5.64
CA GLY A 86 0.26 -10.95 6.87
C GLY A 86 1.38 -10.45 7.81
N SER A 87 1.82 -9.19 7.64
CA SER A 87 3.12 -8.72 8.12
C SER A 87 2.99 -8.03 9.47
N LYS A 88 3.68 -8.56 10.48
CA LYS A 88 3.65 -8.07 11.88
C LYS A 88 4.10 -6.62 12.03
N LYS A 89 4.91 -6.09 11.11
CA LYS A 89 5.41 -4.71 11.11
C LYS A 89 4.30 -3.71 10.81
N MET A 90 3.40 -4.08 9.88
CA MET A 90 2.24 -3.28 9.53
C MET A 90 1.16 -3.31 10.61
N SER A 91 0.96 -4.46 11.28
CA SER A 91 0.09 -4.53 12.46
C SER A 91 0.48 -3.55 13.57
N LYS A 92 1.77 -3.25 13.73
CA LYS A 92 2.23 -2.18 14.65
C LYS A 92 1.96 -0.78 14.10
N SER A 93 2.08 -0.55 12.80
CA SER A 93 1.76 0.74 12.17
C SER A 93 0.26 1.05 12.22
N LEU A 94 -0.59 0.04 11.97
CA LEU A 94 -2.05 0.07 12.16
C LEU A 94 -2.45 0.55 13.56
N LYS A 95 -1.79 0.01 14.59
CA LYS A 95 -2.06 0.35 16.00
C LYS A 95 -1.58 1.76 16.37
N ARG A 96 -0.61 2.32 15.65
CA ARG A 96 -0.08 3.67 15.90
C ARG A 96 -0.90 4.76 15.22
N THR A 97 -1.51 4.46 14.09
CA THR A 97 -2.30 5.44 13.33
C THR A 97 -3.81 5.46 13.69
N MET A 98 -4.29 4.50 14.50
CA MET A 98 -5.69 4.47 15.00
C MET A 98 -5.85 4.94 16.47
N VAL A 99 -4.85 5.65 17.01
CA VAL A 99 -4.91 6.29 18.35
C VAL A 99 -4.70 7.78 18.17
#